data_AF-A0A2E6DXN4-F1
#
_entry.id   AF-A0A2E6DXN4-F1
#
_cell.length_a   1.000
_cell.length_b   1.000
_cell.length_c   1.000
_cell.angle_alpha   90.00
_cell.angle_beta   90.00
_cell.angle_gamma   90.00
#
_symmetry.space_group_name_H-M   'P 1'
#
loop_
_entity.id
_entity.type
_entity.pdbx_description
1 polymer ?
#
loop_
_entity_poly.entity_id
_entity_poly.type
_entity_poly.pdbx_seq_one_letter_code
_entity_poly.pdbx_strand_id
1 'polypeptide(L)'
;MFKLIIIFLMLFFSTNLSYAIDKKVEAELIPHCGMTKGGVATATPDGKIYYCPQRIANIDWNFPGAIDFFILHEYGHIVLQSGNELQVDCWTANEFALMKDEKSKKSVEQALKFIRGFKLPDPKYGGTGEDRALLIENCMEHGAEFYKQN
;
A
#
# COMPACT_ATOMS: atom_id res chain seq x y z
N MET A 1 3.55 -14.51 52.04
CA MET A 1 3.18 -13.19 51.48
C MET A 1 3.80 -12.91 50.10
N PHE A 2 5.07 -13.24 49.84
CA PHE A 2 5.72 -12.98 48.54
C PHE A 2 5.09 -13.69 47.32
N LYS A 3 4.53 -14.89 47.48
CA LYS A 3 3.90 -15.63 46.35
C LYS A 3 2.64 -14.93 45.79
N LEU A 4 1.90 -14.19 46.61
CA LEU A 4 0.67 -13.52 46.17
C LEU A 4 0.97 -12.29 45.31
N ILE A 5 2.09 -11.60 45.59
CA ILE A 5 2.54 -10.40 44.88
C ILE A 5 3.01 -10.74 43.46
N ILE A 6 3.71 -11.88 43.29
CA ILE A 6 4.18 -12.33 41.97
C ILE A 6 3.02 -12.70 41.05
N ILE A 7 1.97 -13.34 41.59
CA ILE A 7 0.76 -13.69 40.83
C ILE A 7 0.02 -12.42 40.38
N PHE A 8 -0.04 -11.40 41.24
CA PHE A 8 -0.66 -10.11 40.89
C PHE A 8 0.14 -9.34 39.83
N LEU A 9 1.48 -9.41 39.87
CA LEU A 9 2.35 -8.83 38.85
C LEU A 9 2.25 -9.54 37.50
N MET A 10 2.10 -10.86 37.47
CA MET A 10 1.87 -11.60 36.21
C MET A 10 0.50 -11.30 35.58
N LEU A 11 -0.52 -11.00 36.38
CA LEU A 11 -1.84 -10.55 35.89
C LEU A 11 -1.77 -9.14 35.29
N PHE A 12 -0.97 -8.22 35.84
CA PHE A 12 -0.78 -6.89 35.27
C PHE A 12 0.01 -6.88 33.95
N PHE A 13 0.93 -7.82 33.76
CA PHE A 13 1.65 -7.94 32.48
C PHE A 13 0.84 -8.63 31.39
N SER A 14 -0.20 -9.41 31.74
CA SER A 14 -1.05 -10.11 30.77
C SER A 14 -2.23 -9.27 30.25
N THR A 15 -2.52 -8.09 30.82
CA THR A 15 -3.52 -7.16 30.27
C THR A 15 -3.01 -6.25 29.16
N ASN A 16 -1.74 -6.36 28.75
CA ASN A 16 -1.26 -5.75 27.50
C ASN A 16 -1.49 -6.67 26.28
N LEU A 17 -2.29 -7.74 26.42
CA LEU A 17 -2.77 -8.50 25.28
C LEU A 17 -3.77 -7.66 24.46
N SER A 18 -3.37 -7.37 23.21
CA SER A 18 -4.27 -7.16 22.07
C SER A 18 -5.18 -5.93 22.07
N TYR A 19 -4.60 -4.74 22.27
CA TYR A 19 -5.19 -3.50 21.73
C TYR A 19 -4.61 -3.08 20.37
N ALA A 20 -3.93 -3.99 19.68
CA ALA A 20 -3.86 -3.95 18.22
C ALA A 20 -5.01 -4.81 17.68
N ILE A 21 -6.24 -4.43 17.99
CA ILE A 21 -7.38 -4.84 17.17
C ILE A 21 -7.15 -4.10 15.87
N ASP A 22 -6.49 -4.81 14.96
CA ASP A 22 -6.29 -4.52 13.55
C ASP A 22 -7.62 -4.00 12.99
N LYS A 23 -7.78 -2.68 13.05
CA LYS A 23 -8.97 -2.02 12.54
C LYS A 23 -8.78 -2.09 11.04
N LYS A 24 -9.20 -3.20 10.43
CA LYS A 24 -9.30 -3.34 8.98
C LYS A 24 -10.06 -2.12 8.50
N VAL A 25 -9.34 -1.16 7.92
CA VAL A 25 -9.98 0.02 7.37
C VAL A 25 -10.65 -0.46 6.09
N GLU A 26 -11.95 -0.71 6.20
CA GLU A 26 -12.78 -0.99 5.04
C GLU A 26 -12.87 0.33 4.25
N ALA A 27 -12.29 0.35 3.04
CA ALA A 27 -12.40 1.50 2.18
C ALA A 27 -13.47 1.25 1.12
N GLU A 28 -14.37 2.21 0.98
CA GLU A 28 -15.41 2.15 -0.03
C GLU A 28 -14.81 2.53 -1.40
N LEU A 29 -14.92 1.65 -2.39
CA LEU A 29 -14.52 1.94 -3.78
C LEU A 29 -15.67 2.59 -4.55
N ILE A 30 -15.48 3.84 -4.98
CA ILE A 30 -16.51 4.66 -5.61
C ILE A 30 -16.09 5.04 -7.05
N PRO A 31 -16.87 4.68 -8.09
CA PRO A 31 -16.55 5.05 -9.46
C PRO A 31 -16.78 6.55 -9.70
N HIS A 32 -15.71 7.33 -9.87
CA HIS A 32 -15.79 8.77 -10.12
C HIS A 32 -14.50 9.36 -10.74
N CYS A 33 -14.38 9.32 -12.08
CA CYS A 33 -13.17 9.82 -12.78
C CYS A 33 -12.82 11.29 -12.47
N GLY A 34 -13.82 12.15 -12.23
CA GLY A 34 -13.55 13.55 -11.88
C GLY A 34 -12.77 13.74 -10.58
N MET A 35 -12.93 12.82 -9.62
CA MET A 35 -12.27 12.91 -8.32
C MET A 35 -10.81 12.49 -8.42
N THR A 36 -10.46 11.58 -9.33
CA THR A 36 -9.09 11.08 -9.49
C THR A 36 -8.15 12.10 -10.13
N LYS A 37 -8.67 13.22 -10.67
CA LYS A 37 -7.89 14.27 -11.35
C LYS A 37 -6.96 13.71 -12.44
N GLY A 38 -7.39 12.65 -13.13
CA GLY A 38 -6.63 11.97 -14.16
C GLY A 38 -5.79 10.78 -13.66
N GLY A 39 -5.71 10.54 -12.35
CA GLY A 39 -5.12 9.34 -11.76
C GLY A 39 -5.97 8.08 -11.96
N VAL A 40 -5.41 6.92 -11.59
CA VAL A 40 -6.11 5.62 -11.63
C VAL A 40 -7.18 5.56 -10.55
N ALA A 41 -6.79 5.90 -9.34
CA ALA A 41 -7.64 6.06 -8.17
C ALA A 41 -7.08 7.17 -7.26
N THR A 42 -7.82 7.53 -6.22
CA THR A 42 -7.37 8.44 -5.16
C THR A 42 -8.10 8.12 -3.87
N ALA A 43 -7.37 7.98 -2.78
CA ALA A 43 -7.90 7.91 -1.44
C ALA A 43 -8.24 9.30 -0.89
N THR A 44 -9.27 9.37 -0.04
CA THR A 44 -9.63 10.56 0.72
C THR A 44 -9.49 10.33 2.23
N PRO A 45 -9.27 11.39 3.02
CA PRO A 45 -9.09 11.27 4.48
C PRO A 45 -10.28 10.65 5.23
N ASP A 46 -11.49 10.64 4.64
CA ASP A 46 -12.68 9.99 5.19
C ASP A 46 -12.78 8.49 4.88
N GLY A 47 -11.72 7.89 4.31
CA GLY A 47 -11.61 6.45 4.10
C GLY A 47 -12.27 5.94 2.83
N LYS A 48 -12.50 6.79 1.83
CA LYS A 48 -13.03 6.40 0.52
C LYS A 48 -11.92 6.35 -0.52
N ILE A 49 -12.09 5.48 -1.52
CA ILE A 49 -11.23 5.42 -2.69
C ILE A 49 -12.09 5.69 -3.91
N TYR A 50 -11.85 6.82 -4.56
CA TYR A 50 -12.46 7.12 -5.85
C TYR A 50 -11.60 6.56 -6.97
N TYR A 51 -12.20 5.91 -7.95
CA TYR A 51 -11.48 5.36 -9.09
C TYR A 51 -12.10 5.76 -10.43
N CYS A 52 -11.32 5.72 -11.51
CA CYS A 52 -11.82 5.96 -12.86
C CYS A 52 -12.02 4.63 -13.61
N PRO A 53 -13.26 4.14 -13.81
CA PRO A 53 -13.52 2.82 -14.40
C PRO A 53 -12.87 2.63 -15.77
N GLN A 54 -12.95 3.64 -16.65
CA GLN A 54 -12.37 3.55 -18.00
C GLN A 54 -10.85 3.42 -17.95
N ARG A 55 -10.18 4.13 -17.04
CA ARG A 55 -8.72 4.06 -16.88
C ARG A 55 -8.30 2.73 -16.28
N ILE A 56 -9.04 2.24 -15.29
CA ILE A 56 -8.83 0.90 -14.72
C ILE A 56 -8.94 -0.16 -15.81
N ALA A 57 -10.02 -0.17 -16.59
CA ALA A 57 -10.23 -1.14 -17.65
C ALA A 57 -9.14 -1.07 -18.74
N ASN A 58 -8.70 0.14 -19.10
CA ASN A 58 -7.62 0.31 -20.07
C ASN A 58 -6.28 -0.23 -19.56
N ILE A 59 -5.92 0.04 -18.31
CA ILE A 59 -4.68 -0.48 -17.72
C ILE A 59 -4.77 -2.00 -17.60
N ASP A 60 -5.86 -2.54 -17.06
CA ASP A 60 -6.03 -3.99 -16.88
C ASP A 60 -6.03 -4.75 -18.21
N TRP A 61 -6.56 -4.14 -19.28
CA TRP A 61 -6.48 -4.73 -20.62
C TRP A 61 -5.04 -4.88 -21.13
N ASN A 62 -4.17 -3.91 -20.86
CA ASN A 62 -2.78 -3.89 -21.35
C ASN A 62 -1.78 -4.53 -20.36
N PHE A 63 -2.10 -4.51 -19.07
CA PHE A 63 -1.28 -4.97 -17.95
C PHE A 63 -2.16 -5.76 -16.96
N PRO A 64 -2.61 -6.98 -17.31
CA PRO A 64 -3.63 -7.70 -16.55
C PRO A 64 -3.23 -8.00 -15.10
N GLY A 65 -3.98 -7.45 -14.15
CA GLY A 65 -3.73 -7.55 -12.71
C GLY A 65 -2.98 -6.37 -12.09
N ALA A 66 -2.44 -5.45 -12.89
CA ALA A 66 -1.72 -4.27 -12.37
C ALA A 66 -2.58 -3.39 -11.45
N ILE A 67 -3.90 -3.41 -11.66
CA ILE A 67 -4.87 -2.63 -10.87
C ILE A 67 -4.87 -3.02 -9.40
N ASP A 68 -4.60 -4.28 -9.07
CA ASP A 68 -4.55 -4.73 -7.68
C ASP A 68 -3.51 -3.92 -6.89
N PHE A 69 -2.37 -3.61 -7.52
CA PHE A 69 -1.33 -2.78 -6.90
C PHE A 69 -1.80 -1.35 -6.67
N PHE A 70 -2.39 -0.70 -7.67
CA PHE A 70 -2.83 0.70 -7.56
C PHE A 70 -4.00 0.86 -6.59
N ILE A 71 -4.88 -0.12 -6.49
CA ILE A 71 -5.94 -0.08 -5.49
C ILE A 71 -5.34 -0.25 -4.09
N LEU A 72 -4.45 -1.24 -3.88
CA LEU A 72 -3.81 -1.43 -2.57
C LEU A 72 -2.95 -0.21 -2.16
N HIS A 73 -2.34 0.47 -3.11
CA HIS A 73 -1.66 1.76 -2.91
C HIS A 73 -2.60 2.80 -2.29
N GLU A 74 -3.79 2.99 -2.85
CA GLU A 74 -4.77 3.91 -2.26
C GLU A 74 -5.23 3.47 -0.86
N TYR A 75 -5.36 2.16 -0.61
CA TYR A 75 -5.59 1.65 0.75
C TYR A 75 -4.44 2.02 1.70
N GLY A 76 -3.20 1.96 1.23
CA GLY A 76 -2.02 2.33 2.03
C GLY A 76 -2.05 3.78 2.50
N HIS A 77 -2.54 4.73 1.69
CA HIS A 77 -2.76 6.10 2.13
C HIS A 77 -3.70 6.19 3.35
N ILE A 78 -4.75 5.37 3.37
CA ILE A 78 -5.74 5.34 4.45
C ILE A 78 -5.16 4.65 5.69
N VAL A 79 -4.53 3.48 5.53
CA VAL A 79 -3.97 2.70 6.64
C VAL A 79 -2.85 3.48 7.34
N LEU A 80 -1.97 4.11 6.58
CA LEU A 80 -0.82 4.83 7.10
C LEU A 80 -1.13 6.27 7.50
N GLN A 81 -2.31 6.79 7.14
CA GLN A 81 -2.67 8.21 7.31
C GLN A 81 -1.59 9.12 6.72
N SER A 82 -1.09 8.78 5.54
CA SER A 82 0.08 9.41 4.93
C SER A 82 -0.19 9.84 3.51
N GLY A 83 0.26 11.05 3.15
CA GLY A 83 0.30 11.54 1.77
C GLY A 83 1.65 11.31 1.09
N ASN A 84 2.58 10.58 1.72
CA ASN A 84 3.89 10.28 1.16
C ASN A 84 3.81 9.06 0.24
N GLU A 85 3.90 9.27 -1.07
CA GLU A 85 3.80 8.17 -2.04
C GLU A 85 4.93 7.15 -1.91
N LEU A 86 6.15 7.56 -1.56
CA LEU A 86 7.28 6.64 -1.40
C LEU A 86 7.02 5.65 -0.25
N GLN A 87 6.46 6.17 0.85
CA GLN A 87 6.06 5.35 1.99
C GLN A 87 4.96 4.36 1.59
N VAL A 88 3.97 4.82 0.85
CA VAL A 88 2.81 4.02 0.45
C VAL A 88 3.17 2.98 -0.61
N ASP A 89 4.03 3.31 -1.58
CA ASP A 89 4.61 2.37 -2.53
C ASP A 89 5.33 1.24 -1.79
N CYS A 90 6.15 1.58 -0.79
CA CYS A 90 6.91 0.58 -0.04
C CYS A 90 6.06 -0.28 0.87
N TRP A 91 5.05 0.30 1.52
CA TRP A 91 4.07 -0.47 2.27
C TRP A 91 3.32 -1.45 1.35
N THR A 92 2.83 -0.96 0.21
CA THR A 92 2.11 -1.78 -0.79
C THR A 92 2.99 -2.92 -1.30
N ALA A 93 4.23 -2.62 -1.67
CA ALA A 93 5.22 -3.59 -2.10
C ALA A 93 5.45 -4.70 -1.05
N ASN A 94 5.60 -4.31 0.21
CA ASN A 94 5.78 -5.24 1.32
C ASN A 94 4.55 -6.12 1.55
N GLU A 95 3.33 -5.57 1.46
CA GLU A 95 2.09 -6.37 1.56
C GLU A 95 2.03 -7.44 0.47
N PHE A 96 2.33 -7.11 -0.79
CA PHE A 96 2.40 -8.10 -1.86
C PHE A 96 3.49 -9.15 -1.62
N ALA A 97 4.65 -8.76 -1.10
CA ALA A 97 5.74 -9.69 -0.77
C ALA A 97 5.33 -10.68 0.34
N LEU A 98 4.48 -10.28 1.28
CA LEU A 98 3.97 -11.12 2.36
C LEU A 98 2.92 -12.14 1.89
N MET A 99 2.13 -11.84 0.85
CA MET A 99 1.08 -12.74 0.33
C MET A 99 1.65 -14.03 -0.30
N LYS A 100 2.82 -13.95 -0.93
CA LYS A 100 3.60 -15.09 -1.49
C LYS A 100 2.88 -15.98 -2.53
N ASP A 101 1.71 -15.61 -3.01
CA ASP A 101 0.98 -16.34 -4.05
C ASP A 101 1.30 -15.83 -5.48
N GLU A 102 1.03 -16.68 -6.48
CA GLU A 102 1.34 -16.38 -7.89
C GLU A 102 0.50 -15.24 -8.48
N LYS A 103 -0.73 -15.03 -7.99
CA LYS A 103 -1.57 -13.92 -8.46
C LYS A 103 -0.95 -12.60 -8.00
N SER A 104 -0.57 -12.51 -6.73
CA SER A 104 0.09 -11.35 -6.13
C SER A 104 1.40 -10.99 -6.85
N LYS A 105 2.25 -11.99 -7.14
CA LYS A 105 3.49 -11.79 -7.91
C LYS A 105 3.20 -11.22 -9.31
N LYS A 106 2.23 -11.79 -10.02
CA LYS A 106 1.83 -11.32 -11.34
C LYS A 106 1.30 -9.88 -11.29
N SER A 107 0.48 -9.53 -10.30
CA SER A 107 -0.07 -8.17 -10.16
C SER A 107 1.04 -7.14 -10.00
N VAL A 108 2.06 -7.41 -9.16
CA VAL A 108 3.21 -6.51 -9.02
C VAL A 108 4.05 -6.45 -10.30
N GLU A 109 4.33 -7.59 -10.95
CA GLU A 109 5.10 -7.62 -12.20
C GLU A 109 4.45 -6.74 -13.28
N GLN A 110 3.12 -6.80 -13.41
CA GLN A 110 2.37 -6.02 -14.39
C GLN A 110 2.29 -4.53 -13.99
N ALA A 111 2.15 -4.23 -12.70
CA ALA A 111 2.21 -2.86 -12.20
C ALA A 111 3.57 -2.23 -12.48
N LEU A 112 4.68 -2.93 -12.22
CA LEU A 112 6.03 -2.46 -12.51
C LEU A 112 6.23 -2.19 -14.01
N LYS A 113 5.72 -3.06 -14.90
CA LYS A 113 5.75 -2.82 -16.35
C LYS A 113 5.03 -1.52 -16.74
N PHE A 114 3.85 -1.28 -16.16
CA PHE A 114 3.12 -0.04 -16.37
C PHE A 114 3.89 1.18 -15.84
N ILE A 115 4.40 1.10 -14.62
CA ILE A 115 5.13 2.19 -13.94
C ILE A 115 6.40 2.57 -14.71
N ARG A 116 7.18 1.60 -15.19
CA ARG A 116 8.38 1.85 -16.00
C ARG A 116 8.08 2.60 -17.32
N GLY A 117 6.82 2.65 -17.76
CA GLY A 117 6.40 3.43 -18.92
C GLY A 117 6.50 4.95 -18.74
N PHE A 118 6.48 5.46 -17.49
CA PHE A 118 6.55 6.89 -17.21
C PHE A 118 8.00 7.40 -17.27
N LYS A 119 8.34 8.17 -18.31
CA LYS A 119 9.72 8.62 -18.55
C LYS A 119 10.06 10.01 -18.00
N LEU A 120 9.06 10.81 -17.68
CA LEU A 120 9.28 12.13 -17.10
C LEU A 120 9.41 12.01 -15.57
N PRO A 121 10.33 12.76 -14.94
CA PRO A 121 10.43 12.80 -13.49
C PRO A 121 9.15 13.35 -12.86
N ASP A 122 8.65 12.66 -11.85
CA ASP A 122 7.61 13.09 -10.94
C ASP A 122 8.19 13.09 -9.51
N PRO A 123 8.51 14.26 -8.94
CA PRO A 123 9.06 14.38 -7.59
C PRO A 123 8.18 13.73 -6.52
N LYS A 124 6.86 13.61 -6.77
CA LYS A 124 5.93 12.95 -5.86
C LYS A 124 6.32 11.48 -5.61
N TYR A 125 6.86 10.82 -6.63
CA TYR A 125 7.30 9.42 -6.60
C TYR A 125 8.83 9.27 -6.61
N GLY A 126 9.57 10.32 -6.27
CA GLY A 126 11.02 10.26 -6.12
C GLY A 126 11.82 10.23 -7.43
N GLY A 127 11.19 10.40 -8.60
CA GLY A 127 11.90 10.40 -9.86
C GLY A 127 11.04 9.95 -11.05
N THR A 128 11.66 9.26 -12.00
CA THR A 128 10.99 8.65 -13.14
C THR A 128 10.24 7.37 -12.74
N GLY A 129 9.51 6.79 -13.69
CA GLY A 129 8.93 5.47 -13.51
C GLY A 129 9.95 4.36 -13.27
N GLU A 130 11.19 4.49 -13.77
CA GLU A 130 12.24 3.52 -13.46
C GLU A 130 12.69 3.63 -12.00
N ASP A 131 12.84 4.86 -11.51
CA ASP A 131 13.23 5.13 -10.11
C ASP A 131 12.16 4.61 -9.13
N ARG A 132 10.88 4.87 -9.44
CA ARG A 132 9.74 4.34 -8.66
C ARG A 132 9.71 2.81 -8.68
N ALA A 133 9.93 2.18 -9.85
CA ALA A 133 9.93 0.72 -9.96
C ALA A 133 11.07 0.09 -9.14
N LEU A 134 12.26 0.68 -9.18
CA LEU A 134 13.41 0.24 -8.40
C LEU A 134 13.16 0.37 -6.89
N LEU A 135 12.51 1.46 -6.45
CA LEU A 135 12.08 1.62 -5.07
C LEU A 135 11.14 0.48 -4.64
N ILE A 136 10.11 0.19 -5.43
CA ILE A 136 9.13 -0.86 -5.15
C ILE A 136 9.83 -2.22 -5.02
N GLU A 137 10.72 -2.56 -5.96
CA GLU A 137 11.48 -3.82 -5.93
C GLU A 137 12.34 -3.94 -4.67
N ASN A 138 13.07 -2.88 -4.29
CA ASN A 138 13.84 -2.88 -3.04
C ASN A 138 12.95 -2.97 -1.79
N CYS A 139 11.77 -2.36 -1.80
CA CYS A 139 10.83 -2.45 -0.69
C CYS A 139 10.20 -3.85 -0.55
N MET A 140 10.06 -4.60 -1.64
CA MET A 140 9.71 -6.03 -1.56
C MET A 140 10.82 -6.87 -0.92
N GLU A 141 12.08 -6.54 -1.15
CA GLU A 141 13.23 -7.30 -0.64
C GLU A 141 13.60 -6.92 0.80
N HIS A 142 13.56 -5.62 1.13
CA HIS A 142 14.08 -5.06 2.36
C HIS A 142 12.99 -4.54 3.32
N GLY A 143 11.73 -4.56 2.89
CA GLY A 143 10.56 -4.20 3.69
C GLY A 143 10.09 -2.76 3.54
N ALA A 144 8.93 -2.47 4.16
CA ALA A 144 8.18 -1.23 3.96
C ALA A 144 8.91 0.06 4.35
N GLU A 145 9.97 -0.02 5.17
CA GLU A 145 10.70 1.14 5.69
C GLU A 145 11.91 1.56 4.83
N PHE A 146 12.19 0.81 3.75
CA PHE A 146 13.35 1.07 2.89
C PHE A 146 13.33 2.47 2.25
N TYR A 147 12.15 3.05 2.01
CA TYR A 147 12.01 4.41 1.47
C TYR A 147 12.73 5.49 2.29
N LYS A 148 12.97 5.27 3.59
CA LYS A 148 13.67 6.23 4.48
C LYS A 148 15.15 6.42 4.15
N GLN A 149 15.71 5.54 3.32
CA GLN A 149 17.11 5.61 2.89
C GLN A 149 17.30 6.48 1.64
N ASN A 150 16.21 6.97 1.05
CA ASN A 150 16.20 7.78 -0.16
C ASN A 150 15.78 9.24 0.13
#